data_AF-A0A4Y9SVR1-F1
#
_entry.id   AF-A0A4Y9SVR1-F1
#
_cell.length_a   1.000
_cell.length_b   1.000
_cell.length_c   1.000
_cell.angle_alpha   90.00
_cell.angle_beta   90.00
_cell.angle_gamma   90.00
#
_symmetry.space_group_name_H-M   'P 1'
#
loop_
_entity.id
_entity.type
_entity.pdbx_description
1 polymer ?
#
loop_
_entity_poly.entity_id
_entity_poly.type
_entity_poly.pdbx_seq_one_letter_code
_entity_poly.pdbx_strand_id
1 'polypeptide(L)' 'MSKKFPDEPPHPERICWGCDRYCPADQMACGNGSDRTQHPIEFFGRGWQNWNAEQGEESPSDSA' A
#
# COMPACT_ATOMS: atom_id res chain seq x y z
N MET A 1 -12.87 -6.35 -0.06
CA MET A 1 -11.98 -6.24 1.11
C MET A 1 -10.57 -6.45 0.62
N SER A 2 -9.76 -5.39 0.53
CA SER A 2 -8.34 -5.51 0.20
C SER A 2 -7.68 -6.41 1.24
N LYS A 3 -6.87 -7.38 0.80
CA LYS A 3 -6.13 -8.25 1.73
C LYS A 3 -5.24 -7.38 2.62
N LYS A 4 -5.15 -7.72 3.91
CA LYS A 4 -4.17 -7.11 4.81
C LYS A 4 -2.79 -7.60 4.40
N PHE A 5 -2.05 -6.76 3.69
CA PHE A 5 -0.65 -6.99 3.43
C PHE A 5 0.19 -6.56 4.65
N PRO A 6 1.29 -7.25 4.94
CA PRO A 6 2.26 -6.79 5.95
C PRO A 6 2.85 -5.43 5.54
N ASP A 7 3.23 -4.60 6.51
CA ASP A 7 3.88 -3.31 6.24
C ASP A 7 5.26 -3.47 5.60
N GLU A 8 5.93 -4.58 5.88
CA GLU A 8 7.23 -4.95 5.34
C GLU A 8 7.18 -6.37 4.76
N PRO A 9 6.63 -6.55 3.55
CA PRO A 9 6.65 -7.83 2.88
C PRO A 9 8.09 -8.17 2.45
N PRO A 10 8.50 -9.45 2.47
CA PRO A 10 9.84 -9.86 2.04
C PRO A 10 10.08 -9.73 0.53
N HIS A 11 8.99 -9.73 -0.27
CA HIS A 11 9.00 -9.62 -1.73
C HIS A 11 7.91 -8.64 -2.22
N PRO A 12 8.03 -7.33 -1.95
CA PRO A 12 7.04 -6.33 -2.35
C PRO A 12 6.80 -6.28 -3.86
N GLU A 13 7.83 -6.59 -4.66
CA GLU A 13 7.79 -6.58 -6.12
C GLU A 13 6.82 -7.62 -6.72
N ARG A 14 6.44 -8.62 -5.91
CA ARG A 14 5.52 -9.72 -6.29
C ARG A 14 4.08 -9.47 -5.85
N ILE A 15 3.80 -8.30 -5.26
CA ILE A 15 2.49 -7.97 -4.68
C ILE A 15 1.82 -6.86 -5.52
N CYS A 16 0.55 -7.07 -5.89
CA CYS A 16 -0.32 -6.01 -6.42
C CYS A 16 -0.95 -5.29 -5.22
N TRP A 17 -0.43 -4.13 -4.85
CA TRP A 17 -0.88 -3.38 -3.67
C TRP A 17 -2.35 -2.99 -3.78
N GLY A 18 -3.11 -3.20 -2.70
CA GLY A 18 -4.54 -2.90 -2.63
C GLY A 18 -5.45 -3.94 -3.30
N CYS A 19 -4.89 -4.97 -3.95
CA CYS A 19 -5.68 -6.02 -4.59
C CYS A 19 -6.13 -7.11 -3.61
N ASP A 20 -7.27 -7.72 -3.90
CA ASP A 20 -7.83 -8.85 -3.15
C ASP A 20 -7.34 -10.21 -3.70
N ARG A 21 -6.91 -10.26 -4.97
CA ARG A 21 -6.41 -11.46 -5.65
C ARG A 21 -4.89 -11.47 -5.81
N TYR A 22 -4.31 -12.66 -5.74
CA TYR A 22 -2.92 -12.86 -6.15
C TYR A 22 -2.88 -12.99 -7.67
N CYS A 23 -1.99 -12.25 -8.30
CA CYS A 23 -1.71 -12.44 -9.72
C CYS A 23 -0.71 -13.60 -9.88
N PRO A 24 -0.91 -14.50 -10.85
CA PRO A 24 0.16 -15.36 -11.35
C PRO A 24 1.44 -14.57 -11.66
N ALA A 25 2.59 -15.20 -11.51
CA ALA A 25 3.89 -14.55 -11.74
C ALA A 25 4.06 -14.06 -13.20
N ASP A 26 3.35 -14.70 -14.13
CA ASP A 26 3.38 -14.49 -15.57
C ASP A 26 2.13 -13.75 -16.11
N GLN A 27 1.10 -13.52 -15.29
CA GLN A 27 -0.14 -12.91 -15.76
C GLN A 27 -0.81 -12.06 -14.69
N MET A 28 -1.03 -10.78 -15.00
CA MET A 28 -1.65 -9.85 -14.06
C MET A 28 -3.18 -9.85 -14.20
N ALA A 29 -3.87 -10.45 -13.23
CA ALA A 29 -5.32 -10.50 -13.18
C ALA A 29 -5.96 -9.21 -12.62
N CYS A 30 -5.23 -8.45 -11.80
CA CYS A 30 -5.76 -7.24 -11.14
C CYS A 30 -5.86 -6.02 -12.07
N GLY A 31 -4.95 -5.90 -13.03
CA GLY A 31 -4.78 -4.69 -13.84
C GLY A 31 -5.54 -4.65 -15.17
N ASN A 32 -6.35 -5.64 -15.53
CA ASN A 32 -6.89 -5.77 -16.91
C ASN A 32 -5.79 -5.68 -18.00
N GLY A 33 -4.58 -6.20 -17.73
CA GLY A 33 -3.42 -6.03 -18.60
C GLY A 33 -2.59 -4.76 -18.36
N SER A 34 -2.92 -3.96 -17.34
CA SER A 34 -2.10 -2.86 -16.82
C SER A 34 -1.03 -3.37 -15.85
N ASP A 35 -0.04 -2.50 -15.59
CA ASP A 35 1.04 -2.75 -14.64
C ASP A 35 0.57 -2.85 -13.19
N ARG A 36 1.42 -3.47 -12.36
CA ARG A 36 1.14 -3.70 -10.95
C ARG A 36 1.15 -2.38 -10.18
N THR A 37 0.28 -2.29 -9.18
CA THR A 37 0.44 -1.28 -8.14
C THR A 37 1.57 -1.72 -7.22
N GLN A 38 2.66 -0.94 -7.21
CA GLN A 38 3.82 -1.16 -6.36
C GLN A 38 3.47 -0.96 -4.88
N HIS A 39 4.13 -1.73 -4.02
CA HIS A 39 4.01 -1.56 -2.57
C HIS A 39 4.67 -0.24 -2.15
N PRO A 40 4.08 0.57 -1.24
CA PRO A 40 4.66 1.85 -0.84
C PRO A 40 6.10 1.77 -0.31
N ILE A 41 6.45 0.67 0.37
CA ILE A 41 7.83 0.37 0.80
C ILE A 41 8.87 0.40 -0.34
N GLU A 42 8.48 0.12 -1.59
CA GLU A 42 9.40 0.11 -2.73
C GLU A 42 9.92 1.51 -3.06
N PHE A 43 9.10 2.54 -2.80
CA PHE A 43 9.45 3.93 -3.07
C PHE A 43 9.88 4.69 -1.82
N PHE A 44 9.16 4.48 -0.71
CA PHE A 44 9.37 5.24 0.52
C PHE A 44 10.28 4.53 1.53
N GLY A 45 10.59 3.24 1.31
CA GLY A 45 11.39 2.44 2.23
C GLY A 45 10.63 2.01 3.48
N ARG A 46 11.35 1.37 4.42
CA ARG A 46 10.79 0.90 5.69
C ARG A 46 10.22 2.08 6.49
N GLY A 47 9.09 1.86 7.15
CA GLY A 47 8.44 2.92 7.93
C GLY A 47 7.55 3.85 7.10
N TRP A 48 7.30 3.53 5.83
CA TRP A 48 6.37 4.28 4.97
C TRP A 48 4.99 4.48 5.60
N GLN A 49 4.53 3.56 6.43
CA GLN A 49 3.25 3.65 7.14
C GLN A 49 3.21 4.83 8.12
N ASN A 50 4.37 5.27 8.61
CA ASN A 50 4.50 6.43 9.51
C ASN A 50 4.50 7.76 8.75
N TRP A 51 4.52 7.75 7.41
CA TRP A 51 4.48 8.98 6.60
C TRP A 51 3.23 9.83 6.88
N ASN A 52 2.10 9.19 7.25
CA ASN A 52 0.88 9.89 7.68
C ASN A 52 0.86 10.25 9.18
N ALA A 53 1.76 9.69 10.01
CA ALA A 53 1.77 9.93 11.44
C ALA A 53 2.26 11.35 11.80
N GLU A 54 2.96 12.02 10.90
CA GLU A 54 3.40 13.41 11.08
C GLU A 54 2.32 14.45 10.72
N GLN A 55 1.16 14.04 10.19
CA GLN A 55 0.10 14.93 9.68
C GLN A 55 -1.16 15.01 10.56
N GLY A 56 -1.07 14.64 11.84
CA GLY A 56 -2.23 14.69 12.72
C GLY A 56 -1.88 15.09 14.14
N GLU A 57 -1.71 16.38 14.40
CA GLU A 57 -2.25 17.08 15.59
C GLU A 57 -2.34 18.61 15.32
N GLU A 58 -3.27 19.07 14.48
CA GLU A 58 -4.01 20.32 14.75
C GLU A 58 -5.37 20.27 14.04
N SER A 59 -6.36 19.68 14.70
CA SER A 59 -7.74 20.09 14.52
C SER A 59 -8.10 20.85 15.79
N PRO A 60 -8.18 22.19 15.80
CA PRO A 60 -8.85 22.88 16.88
C PRO A 60 -10.34 22.61 16.69
N SER A 61 -10.79 21.52 17.29
CA SER A 61 -12.19 21.29 17.63
C SER A 61 -12.65 22.45 18.51
N ASP A 62 -13.70 23.12 18.07
CA ASP A 62 -14.62 23.95 18.84
C ASP A 62 -14.01 25.12 19.67
N SER A 63 -14.30 26.34 19.22
CA SER A 63 -14.40 27.49 20.11
C SER A 63 -15.73 28.20 19.88
N ALA A 64 -16.66 27.86 20.79
CA ALA A 64 -17.74 28.64 21.40
C ALA A 64 -18.61 29.57 20.53
#